data_AF-A0A370FQ48-F1
#
_entry.id   AF-A0A370FQ48-F1
#
_cell.length_a   1.000
_cell.length_b   1.000
_cell.length_c   1.000
_cell.angle_alpha   90.00
_cell.angle_beta   90.00
_cell.angle_gamma   90.00
#
_symmetry.space_group_name_H-M   'P 1'
#
loop_
_entity.id
_entity.type
_entity.pdbx_description
1 polymer ?
#
loop_
_entity_poly.entity_id
_entity_poly.type
_entity_poly.pdbx_seq_one_letter_code
_entity_poly.pdbx_strand_id
1 'polypeptide(L)'
;MQPWRAPGAATLADAGRTQGSSVTKISRTRGIQVDGGWSVDSNAFVDEHYNAQEVPFDDTVLFTAVNSITGETVSLSYENAAIGYSLEQILLSRSLGRWMYDEDRSVRTTIAAGHDIEAIYGLLPRFLNPLNKDLIPLRLSSWTVVVNNLTETEAAHHDVELVFSATRGKLFIDVTYTRIEDRPYCVYMGMSKHPYTELTYKLDKPTTTRKVIHLNEVDAVAALIDDLLTGLEPFYASVG
;
A
#
# COMPACT_ATOMS: atom_id res chain seq x y z
N MET A 1 -4.19 72.94 19.81
CA MET A 1 -5.33 72.62 20.70
C MET A 1 -6.08 71.44 20.11
N GLN A 2 -6.02 70.27 20.75
CA GLN A 2 -6.99 69.20 20.49
C GLN A 2 -8.33 69.57 21.15
N PRO A 3 -9.42 68.98 20.66
CA PRO A 3 -10.36 68.39 21.60
C PRO A 3 -10.58 66.89 21.31
N TRP A 4 -10.75 66.18 22.41
CA TRP A 4 -10.97 64.74 22.52
C TRP A 4 -12.46 64.46 22.78
N ARG A 5 -13.09 63.53 22.05
CA ARG A 5 -14.19 62.65 22.52
C ARG A 5 -14.26 61.36 21.68
N ALA A 6 -14.30 60.23 22.37
CA ALA A 6 -14.46 58.84 21.87
C ALA A 6 -15.95 58.39 21.93
N PRO A 7 -16.29 57.09 21.85
CA PRO A 7 -16.20 56.14 20.73
C PRO A 7 -17.60 55.61 20.32
N GLY A 8 -17.76 54.99 19.15
CA GLY A 8 -19.05 54.43 18.74
C GLY A 8 -18.98 53.33 17.68
N ALA A 9 -19.41 52.14 18.11
CA ALA A 9 -19.97 51.03 17.32
C ALA A 9 -19.09 50.34 16.27
N ALA A 10 -18.51 49.21 16.68
CA ALA A 10 -18.18 48.11 15.79
C ALA A 10 -19.44 47.63 15.03
N THR A 11 -19.33 47.45 13.72
CA THR A 11 -20.28 46.66 12.94
C THR A 11 -19.48 45.57 12.21
N LEU A 12 -19.80 44.33 12.56
CA LEU A 12 -19.40 43.11 11.86
C LEU A 12 -19.98 43.11 10.44
N ALA A 13 -19.17 42.80 9.43
CA ALA A 13 -19.53 41.91 8.32
C ALA A 13 -18.32 41.61 7.43
N ASP A 14 -18.28 40.35 6.97
CA ASP A 14 -17.53 39.82 5.83
C ASP A 14 -16.04 39.47 6.00
N ALA A 15 -15.81 38.41 6.78
CA ALA A 15 -14.69 37.49 6.56
C ALA A 15 -15.14 36.34 5.62
N GLY A 16 -15.11 36.61 4.32
CA GLY A 16 -15.28 35.61 3.26
C GLY A 16 -13.96 34.92 2.93
N ARG A 17 -13.93 33.61 3.21
CA ARG A 17 -12.98 32.55 2.82
C ARG A 17 -12.08 32.84 1.60
N THR A 18 -10.79 32.52 1.77
CA THR A 18 -10.07 31.57 0.90
C THR A 18 -8.83 31.08 1.66
N GLN A 19 -9.04 30.09 2.55
CA GLN A 19 -7.94 29.22 2.93
C GLN A 19 -7.63 28.38 1.69
N GLY A 20 -6.56 28.74 0.99
CA GLY A 20 -5.88 27.82 0.10
C GLY A 20 -5.48 26.62 0.93
N SER A 21 -6.20 25.51 0.74
CA SER A 21 -5.76 24.18 1.16
C SER A 21 -4.43 23.95 0.47
N SER A 22 -3.33 24.20 1.20
CA SER A 22 -2.04 23.65 0.82
C SER A 22 -2.25 22.14 0.81
N VAL A 23 -2.32 21.57 -0.39
CA VAL A 23 -2.14 20.14 -0.58
C VAL A 23 -0.78 19.85 0.03
N THR A 24 -0.81 19.38 1.26
CA THR A 24 0.36 18.93 1.99
C THR A 24 0.97 17.87 1.10
N LYS A 25 2.17 18.14 0.57
CA LYS A 25 3.02 17.13 -0.06
C LYS A 25 2.91 15.90 0.81
N ILE A 26 2.35 14.81 0.27
CA ILE A 26 2.26 13.53 0.95
C ILE A 26 3.67 13.26 1.44
N SER A 27 3.84 13.26 2.76
CA SER A 27 5.06 12.79 3.38
C SER A 27 5.33 11.41 2.77
N ARG A 28 6.53 11.20 2.21
CA ARG A 28 6.98 9.90 1.66
C ARG A 28 7.18 8.89 2.80
N THR A 29 6.15 8.70 3.62
CA THR A 29 6.18 7.98 4.88
C THR A 29 5.88 6.51 4.65
N ARG A 30 6.87 5.65 4.91
CA ARG A 30 6.73 4.25 5.36
C ARG A 30 5.88 3.29 4.50
N GLY A 31 5.94 3.42 3.18
CA GLY A 31 5.43 2.40 2.25
C GLY A 31 6.52 1.41 1.80
N ILE A 32 6.10 0.29 1.23
CA ILE A 32 7.01 -0.66 0.56
C ILE A 32 6.68 -0.75 -0.93
N GLN A 33 7.70 -0.89 -1.77
CA GLN A 33 7.52 -1.17 -3.20
C GLN A 33 7.33 -2.66 -3.40
N VAL A 34 6.20 -3.05 -4.00
CA VAL A 34 5.79 -4.46 -4.16
C VAL A 34 5.31 -4.68 -5.59
N ASP A 35 5.92 -5.61 -6.30
CA ASP A 35 5.51 -6.01 -7.65
C ASP A 35 4.22 -6.88 -7.62
N GLY A 36 3.65 -7.18 -8.78
CA GLY A 36 2.55 -8.13 -8.89
C GLY A 36 2.95 -9.57 -8.48
N GLY A 37 2.02 -10.30 -7.90
CA GLY A 37 2.18 -11.71 -7.50
C GLY A 37 2.34 -11.96 -6.01
N TRP A 38 2.52 -10.90 -5.21
CA TRP A 38 2.77 -10.99 -3.77
C TRP A 38 1.48 -10.91 -2.94
N SER A 39 1.29 -11.89 -2.07
CA SER A 39 0.35 -11.79 -0.94
C SER A 39 1.10 -11.33 0.28
N VAL A 40 0.73 -10.19 0.83
CA VAL A 40 1.42 -9.55 1.94
C VAL A 40 0.54 -9.47 3.16
N ASP A 41 1.07 -9.90 4.30
CA ASP A 41 0.47 -9.72 5.62
C ASP A 41 1.45 -8.98 6.53
N SER A 42 1.02 -7.85 7.10
CA SER A 42 1.90 -6.98 7.88
C SER A 42 1.21 -6.45 9.12
N ASN A 43 1.91 -6.55 10.25
CA ASN A 43 1.50 -5.94 11.51
C ASN A 43 2.19 -4.58 11.75
N ALA A 44 3.33 -4.34 11.08
CA ALA A 44 4.20 -3.20 11.35
C ALA A 44 4.06 -2.04 10.37
N PHE A 45 3.45 -2.26 9.19
CA PHE A 45 3.46 -1.30 8.08
C PHE A 45 2.09 -0.67 7.80
N VAL A 46 1.13 -0.79 8.73
CA VAL A 46 -0.25 -0.29 8.58
C VAL A 46 -0.44 1.07 9.24
N ASP A 47 0.20 1.31 10.39
CA ASP A 47 0.07 2.55 11.15
C ASP A 47 1.30 3.45 10.95
N GLU A 48 1.06 4.70 10.54
CA GLU A 48 2.10 5.72 10.41
C GLU A 48 2.77 6.03 11.76
N HIS A 49 2.05 5.83 12.86
CA HIS A 49 2.50 6.00 14.24
C HIS A 49 3.14 4.73 14.83
N TYR A 50 3.31 3.66 14.04
CA TYR A 50 3.94 2.44 14.54
C TYR A 50 5.35 2.74 15.07
N ASN A 51 5.53 2.54 16.38
CA ASN A 51 6.81 2.68 17.06
C ASN A 51 7.20 1.34 17.70
N ALA A 52 8.13 0.63 17.05
CA ALA A 52 8.68 -0.63 17.55
C ALA A 52 9.38 -0.50 18.93
N GLN A 53 9.68 0.71 19.39
CA GLN A 53 10.30 0.97 20.69
C GLN A 53 9.27 1.02 21.84
N GLU A 54 7.99 1.25 21.53
CA GLU A 54 6.94 1.41 22.53
C GLU A 54 6.18 0.12 22.84
N VAL A 55 6.39 -0.93 22.05
CA VAL A 55 5.72 -2.23 22.21
C VAL A 55 6.77 -3.35 22.28
N PRO A 56 6.89 -4.08 23.40
CA PRO A 56 7.81 -5.20 23.50
C PRO A 56 7.31 -6.37 22.63
N PHE A 57 8.07 -6.70 21.60
CA PHE A 57 7.72 -7.67 20.54
C PHE A 57 8.76 -8.80 20.42
N ASP A 58 9.40 -9.20 21.51
CA ASP A 58 10.33 -10.34 21.45
C ASP A 58 9.63 -11.53 20.76
N ASP A 59 10.33 -12.15 19.80
CA ASP A 59 9.84 -13.25 18.95
C ASP A 59 8.55 -12.99 18.15
N THR A 60 8.39 -11.80 17.59
CA THR A 60 7.18 -11.43 16.81
C THR A 60 7.43 -11.35 15.31
N VAL A 61 6.54 -11.96 14.53
CA VAL A 61 6.48 -11.81 13.07
C VAL A 61 5.82 -10.47 12.72
N LEU A 62 6.56 -9.61 12.04
CA LEU A 62 6.14 -8.24 11.69
C LEU A 62 5.58 -8.16 10.27
N PHE A 63 6.08 -9.02 9.40
CA PHE A 63 5.74 -9.02 7.99
C PHE A 63 5.96 -10.42 7.41
N THR A 64 5.00 -10.87 6.60
CA THR A 64 5.17 -12.05 5.75
C THR A 64 4.66 -11.73 4.35
N ALA A 65 5.34 -12.26 3.35
CA ALA A 65 4.92 -12.15 1.97
C ALA A 65 5.17 -13.44 1.22
N VAL A 66 4.21 -13.86 0.41
CA VAL A 66 4.31 -15.05 -0.43
C VAL A 66 4.04 -14.66 -1.87
N ASN A 67 5.02 -14.88 -2.74
CA ASN A 67 4.85 -14.76 -4.18
C ASN A 67 4.35 -16.09 -4.73
N SER A 68 3.08 -16.17 -5.13
CA SER A 68 2.52 -17.43 -5.62
C SER A 68 2.85 -17.72 -7.10
N ILE A 69 3.56 -16.81 -7.78
CA ILE A 69 4.11 -17.03 -9.13
C ILE A 69 5.48 -17.72 -9.02
N THR A 70 6.38 -17.19 -8.20
CA THR A 70 7.76 -17.71 -8.07
C THR A 70 7.89 -18.79 -6.99
N GLY A 71 6.93 -18.88 -6.06
CA GLY A 71 7.02 -19.77 -4.90
C GLY A 71 7.91 -19.24 -3.78
N GLU A 72 8.27 -17.96 -3.83
CA GLU A 72 9.11 -17.31 -2.83
C GLU A 72 8.28 -16.86 -1.63
N THR A 73 8.81 -17.09 -0.44
CA THR A 73 8.29 -16.58 0.82
C THR A 73 9.33 -15.69 1.47
N VAL A 74 8.91 -14.54 1.95
CA VAL A 74 9.73 -13.60 2.71
C VAL A 74 9.04 -13.40 4.05
N SER A 75 9.78 -13.57 5.15
CA SER A 75 9.30 -13.35 6.50
C SER A 75 10.26 -12.44 7.23
N LEU A 76 9.74 -11.46 7.96
CA LEU A 76 10.49 -10.57 8.80
C LEU A 76 9.97 -10.70 10.23
N SER A 77 10.88 -10.99 11.14
CA SER A 77 10.61 -11.06 12.57
C SER A 77 11.52 -10.11 13.32
N TYR A 78 11.05 -9.63 14.46
CA TYR A 78 11.89 -9.00 15.47
C TYR A 78 12.15 -10.02 16.57
N GLU A 79 13.42 -10.24 16.90
CA GLU A 79 13.82 -11.24 17.88
C GLU A 79 13.86 -10.66 19.28
N ASN A 80 14.71 -9.66 19.52
CA ASN A 80 14.81 -8.92 20.80
C ASN A 80 15.76 -7.72 20.64
N ALA A 81 15.90 -6.90 21.68
CA ALA A 81 16.72 -5.68 21.63
C ALA A 81 18.23 -5.93 21.42
N ALA A 82 18.72 -7.13 21.74
CA ALA A 82 20.13 -7.49 21.57
C ALA A 82 20.45 -7.99 20.14
N ILE A 83 19.48 -8.62 19.47
CA ILE A 83 19.65 -9.18 18.12
C ILE A 83 19.06 -8.26 17.04
N GLY A 84 17.90 -7.66 17.30
CA GLY A 84 17.16 -6.81 16.37
C GLY A 84 16.27 -7.60 15.42
N TYR A 85 16.32 -7.26 14.13
CA TYR A 85 15.44 -7.81 13.09
C TYR A 85 16.12 -8.92 12.29
N SER A 86 15.35 -9.97 12.01
CA SER A 86 15.75 -11.09 11.18
C SER A 86 14.81 -11.25 10.00
N LEU A 87 15.40 -11.37 8.81
CA LEU A 87 14.70 -11.67 7.58
C LEU A 87 15.03 -13.07 7.13
N GLU A 88 13.98 -13.82 6.85
CA GLU A 88 14.05 -15.15 6.31
C GLU A 88 13.43 -15.15 4.91
N GLN A 89 14.22 -15.55 3.91
CA GLN A 89 13.75 -15.80 2.57
C GLN A 89 13.73 -17.31 2.35
N ILE A 90 12.53 -17.86 2.18
CA ILE A 90 12.31 -19.28 1.90
C ILE A 90 11.90 -19.43 0.45
N LEU A 91 12.58 -20.30 -0.29
CA LEU A 91 12.14 -20.69 -1.62
C LEU A 91 11.44 -22.04 -1.56
N LEU A 92 10.20 -22.08 -2.03
CA LEU A 92 9.51 -23.33 -2.32
C LEU A 92 9.70 -23.65 -3.80
N SER A 93 10.32 -24.79 -4.10
CA SER A 93 10.44 -25.28 -5.47
C SER A 93 9.35 -26.32 -5.76
N ARG A 94 8.89 -26.39 -7.01
CA ARG A 94 8.04 -27.49 -7.46
C ARG A 94 8.88 -28.57 -8.11
N SER A 95 8.94 -29.74 -7.47
CA SER A 95 9.49 -30.97 -8.06
C SER A 95 8.43 -32.05 -8.02
N LEU A 96 8.22 -32.74 -9.15
CA LEU A 96 7.28 -33.86 -9.27
C LEU A 96 5.84 -33.53 -8.80
N GLY A 97 5.38 -32.29 -9.03
CA GLY A 97 4.05 -31.84 -8.64
C GLY A 97 3.87 -31.57 -7.14
N ARG A 98 4.95 -31.58 -6.35
CA ARG A 98 4.94 -31.24 -4.92
C ARG A 98 5.79 -30.00 -4.66
N TRP A 99 5.34 -29.18 -3.72
CA TRP A 99 6.17 -28.12 -3.15
C TRP A 99 7.21 -28.77 -2.24
N MET A 100 8.48 -28.46 -2.47
CA MET A 100 9.58 -28.87 -1.62
C MET A 100 10.30 -27.62 -1.12
N TYR A 101 10.68 -27.64 0.15
CA TYR A 101 11.56 -26.63 0.73
C TYR A 101 12.96 -26.78 0.12
N ASP A 102 13.48 -25.70 -0.43
CA ASP A 102 14.83 -25.65 -1.01
C ASP A 102 15.79 -25.07 0.04
N GLU A 103 16.39 -25.96 0.85
CA GLU A 103 17.33 -25.58 1.93
C GLU A 103 18.52 -24.78 1.41
N ASP A 104 19.08 -25.19 0.26
CA ASP A 104 20.31 -24.61 -0.30
C ASP A 104 20.10 -23.17 -0.80
N ARG A 105 18.86 -22.82 -1.16
CA ARG A 105 18.49 -21.48 -1.67
C ARG A 105 17.76 -20.61 -0.65
N SER A 106 17.40 -21.15 0.50
CA SER A 106 16.73 -20.41 1.56
C SER A 106 17.77 -19.72 2.43
N VAL A 107 17.59 -18.42 2.67
CA VAL A 107 18.59 -17.57 3.33
C VAL A 107 17.95 -16.88 4.53
N ARG A 108 18.55 -17.05 5.70
CA ARG A 108 18.25 -16.24 6.89
C ARG A 108 19.35 -15.20 7.05
N THR A 109 18.97 -13.94 7.06
CA THR A 109 19.88 -12.81 7.24
C THR A 109 19.41 -11.96 8.41
N THR A 110 20.28 -11.73 9.39
CA THR A 110 20.05 -10.71 10.42
C THR A 110 20.35 -9.35 9.81
N ILE A 111 19.36 -8.46 9.78
CA ILE A 111 19.44 -7.19 9.04
C ILE A 111 20.17 -6.13 9.88
N ALA A 112 19.95 -6.08 11.19
CA ALA A 112 20.55 -5.07 12.06
C ALA A 112 20.50 -5.49 13.53
N ALA A 113 21.53 -5.11 14.29
CA ALA A 113 21.47 -5.07 15.75
C ALA A 113 20.75 -3.77 16.17
N GLY A 114 19.50 -3.86 16.65
CA GLY A 114 18.72 -2.73 17.17
C GLY A 114 17.33 -2.53 16.53
N HIS A 115 16.75 -1.34 16.75
CA HIS A 115 15.33 -1.01 16.47
C HIS A 115 15.09 -0.12 15.24
N ASP A 116 16.02 -0.04 14.28
CA ASP A 116 15.85 0.84 13.10
C ASP A 116 14.93 0.19 12.04
N ILE A 117 13.64 0.48 12.15
CA ILE A 117 12.62 -0.01 11.21
C ILE A 117 12.73 0.63 9.82
N GLU A 118 13.30 1.84 9.69
CA GLU A 118 13.44 2.52 8.39
C GLU A 118 14.40 1.76 7.47
N ALA A 119 15.45 1.16 8.05
CA ALA A 119 16.38 0.30 7.32
C ALA A 119 15.68 -0.92 6.70
N ILE A 120 14.58 -1.39 7.29
CA ILE A 120 13.80 -2.52 6.80
C ILE A 120 12.95 -2.10 5.60
N TYR A 121 12.27 -0.96 5.66
CA TYR A 121 11.48 -0.45 4.54
C TYR A 121 12.32 -0.27 3.28
N GLY A 122 13.57 0.18 3.42
CA GLY A 122 14.52 0.27 2.29
C GLY A 122 15.06 -1.07 1.78
N LEU A 123 15.01 -2.13 2.60
CA LEU A 123 15.52 -3.45 2.25
C LEU A 123 14.47 -4.32 1.52
N LEU A 124 13.22 -4.30 2.00
CA LEU A 124 12.15 -5.16 1.48
C LEU A 124 11.93 -5.09 -0.05
N PRO A 125 12.04 -3.92 -0.71
CA PRO A 125 11.94 -3.82 -2.17
C PRO A 125 12.91 -4.72 -2.94
N ARG A 126 14.08 -5.05 -2.38
CA ARG A 126 15.04 -5.97 -3.03
C ARG A 126 14.47 -7.37 -3.26
N PHE A 127 13.49 -7.76 -2.45
CA PHE A 127 12.82 -9.06 -2.54
C PHE A 127 11.46 -8.93 -3.22
N LEU A 128 10.69 -7.90 -2.87
CA LEU A 128 9.30 -7.74 -3.31
C LEU A 128 9.16 -7.06 -4.67
N ASN A 129 10.20 -6.35 -5.13
CA ASN A 129 10.28 -5.67 -6.41
C ASN A 129 11.58 -6.08 -7.13
N PRO A 130 11.74 -7.37 -7.49
CA PRO A 130 13.00 -7.90 -8.03
C PRO A 130 13.37 -7.30 -9.40
N LEU A 131 12.39 -6.75 -10.13
CA LEU A 131 12.60 -6.04 -11.39
C LEU A 131 13.03 -4.58 -11.19
N ASN A 132 13.11 -4.12 -9.94
CA ASN A 132 13.48 -2.75 -9.57
C ASN A 132 12.69 -1.70 -10.35
N LYS A 133 11.38 -1.94 -10.50
CA LYS A 133 10.44 -0.99 -11.08
C LYS A 133 10.37 0.24 -10.17
N ASP A 134 10.18 1.42 -10.74
CA ASP A 134 10.00 2.66 -9.97
C ASP A 134 8.56 2.78 -9.44
N LEU A 135 8.16 1.83 -8.60
CA LEU A 135 6.79 1.73 -8.09
C LEU A 135 6.55 2.75 -6.99
N ILE A 136 5.33 3.27 -6.93
CA ILE A 136 4.91 4.07 -5.77
C ILE A 136 4.91 3.16 -4.52
N PRO A 137 5.60 3.54 -3.43
CA PRO A 137 5.55 2.79 -2.18
C PRO A 137 4.14 2.83 -1.58
N LEU A 138 3.62 1.67 -1.16
CA LEU A 138 2.28 1.55 -0.56
C LEU A 138 2.37 0.90 0.83
N ARG A 139 1.47 1.30 1.73
CA ARG A 139 1.20 0.57 2.97
C ARG A 139 0.19 -0.52 2.67
N LEU A 140 0.52 -1.77 2.99
CA LEU A 140 -0.36 -2.90 2.72
C LEU A 140 -0.29 -3.95 3.81
N SER A 141 -1.46 -4.48 4.16
CA SER A 141 -1.58 -5.62 5.06
C SER A 141 -2.81 -6.46 4.75
N SER A 142 -2.59 -7.78 4.73
CA SER A 142 -3.58 -8.79 4.38
C SER A 142 -4.17 -8.63 2.97
N TRP A 143 -3.37 -8.15 2.01
CA TRP A 143 -3.75 -7.98 0.61
C TRP A 143 -2.84 -8.77 -0.33
N THR A 144 -3.43 -9.31 -1.40
CA THR A 144 -2.71 -9.88 -2.53
C THR A 144 -2.65 -8.88 -3.66
N VAL A 145 -1.45 -8.40 -3.97
CA VAL A 145 -1.16 -7.54 -5.13
C VAL A 145 -1.08 -8.43 -6.36
N VAL A 146 -2.03 -8.29 -7.27
CA VAL A 146 -2.12 -9.10 -8.49
C VAL A 146 -1.33 -8.44 -9.61
N VAL A 147 -1.50 -7.13 -9.80
CA VAL A 147 -0.76 -6.31 -10.77
C VAL A 147 -0.30 -5.04 -10.06
N ASN A 148 0.94 -4.64 -10.28
CA ASN A 148 1.42 -3.33 -9.88
C ASN A 148 2.41 -2.76 -10.90
N ASN A 149 1.93 -1.78 -11.64
CA ASN A 149 2.71 -0.92 -12.53
C ASN A 149 2.49 0.56 -12.16
N LEU A 150 1.98 0.86 -10.96
CA LEU A 150 1.72 2.24 -10.54
C LEU A 150 3.07 2.93 -10.25
N THR A 151 3.42 3.92 -11.06
CA THR A 151 4.68 4.68 -10.97
C THR A 151 4.38 6.17 -10.90
N GLU A 152 5.32 6.99 -10.39
CA GLU A 152 5.17 8.45 -10.42
C GLU A 152 5.10 9.01 -11.87
N THR A 153 5.59 8.26 -12.88
CA THR A 153 5.71 8.74 -14.26
C THR A 153 4.67 8.10 -15.20
N GLU A 154 3.63 8.87 -15.55
CA GLU A 154 2.56 8.45 -16.50
C GLU A 154 3.07 8.02 -17.88
N ALA A 155 4.22 8.53 -18.32
CA ALA A 155 4.81 8.17 -19.60
C ALA A 155 5.19 6.68 -19.70
N ALA A 156 5.30 5.99 -18.57
CA ALA A 156 5.55 4.55 -18.52
C ALA A 156 4.32 3.70 -18.90
N HIS A 157 3.12 4.28 -18.93
CA HIS A 157 1.87 3.53 -19.17
C HIS A 157 1.51 3.42 -20.66
N HIS A 158 0.87 2.30 -21.01
CA HIS A 158 0.22 2.11 -22.31
C HIS A 158 -1.07 2.96 -22.43
N ASP A 159 -1.61 3.09 -23.65
CA ASP A 159 -2.77 3.96 -23.90
C ASP A 159 -4.02 3.54 -23.10
N VAL A 160 -4.20 2.23 -22.86
CA VAL A 160 -5.17 1.64 -21.93
C VAL A 160 -4.47 0.52 -21.18
N GLU A 161 -4.38 0.62 -19.85
CA GLU A 161 -3.62 -0.34 -19.04
C GLU A 161 -4.26 -0.56 -17.66
N LEU A 162 -4.33 -1.81 -17.20
CA LEU A 162 -4.56 -2.12 -15.79
C LEU A 162 -3.25 -1.87 -15.03
N VAL A 163 -3.14 -0.70 -14.39
CA VAL A 163 -1.90 -0.26 -13.72
C VAL A 163 -1.79 -0.75 -12.28
N PHE A 164 -2.89 -1.10 -11.63
CA PHE A 164 -2.88 -1.69 -10.30
C PHE A 164 -4.07 -2.63 -10.11
N SER A 165 -3.85 -3.76 -9.44
CA SER A 165 -4.92 -4.64 -9.00
C SER A 165 -4.53 -5.34 -7.70
N ALA A 166 -5.43 -5.34 -6.72
CA ALA A 166 -5.25 -6.01 -5.44
C ALA A 166 -6.54 -6.66 -4.94
N THR A 167 -6.40 -7.76 -4.19
CA THR A 167 -7.54 -8.51 -3.64
C THR A 167 -7.35 -8.89 -2.19
N ARG A 168 -8.45 -8.96 -1.42
CA ARG A 168 -8.49 -9.43 -0.03
C ARG A 168 -9.81 -10.15 0.24
N GLY A 169 -9.76 -11.47 0.34
CA GLY A 169 -10.98 -12.26 0.51
C GLY A 169 -11.94 -12.00 -0.65
N LYS A 170 -13.07 -11.32 -0.40
CA LYS A 170 -14.03 -10.93 -1.46
C LYS A 170 -13.80 -9.51 -2.02
N LEU A 171 -12.93 -8.73 -1.40
CA LEU A 171 -12.66 -7.35 -1.80
C LEU A 171 -11.68 -7.31 -2.96
N PHE A 172 -11.85 -6.32 -3.82
CA PHE A 172 -10.91 -6.02 -4.90
C PHE A 172 -10.80 -4.52 -5.14
N ILE A 173 -9.64 -4.12 -5.66
CA ILE A 173 -9.32 -2.78 -6.15
C ILE A 173 -8.64 -2.99 -7.50
N ASP A 174 -9.15 -2.34 -8.54
CA ASP A 174 -8.55 -2.30 -9.87
C ASP A 174 -8.39 -0.84 -10.29
N VAL A 175 -7.25 -0.49 -10.87
CA VAL A 175 -7.01 0.84 -11.43
C VAL A 175 -6.63 0.69 -12.89
N THR A 176 -7.46 1.25 -13.75
CA THR A 176 -7.18 1.36 -15.18
C THR A 176 -6.74 2.77 -15.50
N TYR A 177 -5.64 2.91 -16.23
CA TYR A 177 -5.19 4.14 -16.83
C TYR A 177 -5.63 4.21 -18.30
N THR A 178 -6.16 5.35 -18.73
CA THR A 178 -6.54 5.65 -20.11
C THR A 178 -6.00 7.02 -20.51
N ARG A 179 -5.03 7.07 -21.44
CA ARG A 179 -4.30 8.30 -21.80
C ARG A 179 -5.16 9.43 -22.35
N ILE A 180 -6.26 9.10 -23.04
CA ILE A 180 -7.06 10.06 -23.80
C ILE A 180 -8.19 10.72 -22.99
N GLU A 181 -8.34 10.37 -21.72
CA GLU A 181 -9.42 10.88 -20.87
C GLU A 181 -8.95 12.06 -20.01
N ASP A 182 -9.85 13.02 -19.77
CA ASP A 182 -9.60 14.15 -18.85
C ASP A 182 -9.32 13.70 -17.41
N ARG A 183 -9.84 12.52 -17.05
CA ARG A 183 -9.60 11.79 -15.80
C ARG A 183 -9.01 10.43 -16.15
N PRO A 184 -7.69 10.35 -16.40
CA PRO A 184 -7.10 9.17 -17.00
C PRO A 184 -7.13 7.95 -16.06
N TYR A 185 -7.30 8.13 -14.76
CA TYR A 185 -7.35 7.04 -13.81
C TYR A 185 -8.78 6.67 -13.42
N CYS A 186 -9.14 5.42 -13.64
CA CYS A 186 -10.40 4.85 -13.20
C CYS A 186 -10.16 3.79 -12.13
N VAL A 187 -10.52 4.11 -10.89
CA VAL A 187 -10.41 3.22 -9.73
C VAL A 187 -11.75 2.51 -9.53
N TYR A 188 -11.75 1.20 -9.77
CA TYR A 188 -12.85 0.29 -9.50
C TYR A 188 -12.58 -0.43 -8.20
N MET A 189 -13.51 -0.36 -7.25
CA MET A 189 -13.42 -1.11 -6.00
C MET A 189 -14.74 -1.81 -5.72
N GLY A 190 -14.69 -2.98 -5.12
CA GLY A 190 -15.92 -3.71 -4.86
C GLY A 190 -15.76 -4.99 -4.07
N MET A 191 -16.88 -5.65 -3.92
CA MET A 191 -16.99 -6.96 -3.30
C MET A 191 -17.51 -7.96 -4.34
N SER A 192 -16.79 -9.05 -4.51
CA SER A 192 -17.22 -10.19 -5.31
C SER A 192 -18.16 -11.10 -4.52
N LYS A 193 -18.98 -11.88 -5.23
CA LYS A 193 -19.86 -12.90 -4.65
C LYS A 193 -19.06 -14.01 -3.95
N HIS A 194 -17.92 -14.38 -4.54
CA HIS A 194 -17.03 -15.44 -4.10
C HIS A 194 -15.61 -14.91 -3.87
N PRO A 195 -14.89 -15.41 -2.86
CA PRO A 195 -13.55 -14.92 -2.57
C PRO A 195 -12.58 -15.11 -3.74
N TYR A 196 -11.57 -14.25 -3.79
CA TYR A 196 -10.36 -14.40 -4.57
C TYR A 196 -9.47 -15.43 -3.91
N THR A 197 -9.22 -16.52 -4.65
CA THR A 197 -8.46 -17.70 -4.20
C THR A 197 -7.31 -18.02 -5.16
N GLU A 198 -7.17 -17.25 -6.24
CA GLU A 198 -6.17 -17.44 -7.29
C GLU A 198 -5.56 -16.07 -7.61
N LEU A 199 -4.25 -16.06 -7.92
CA LEU A 199 -3.58 -14.90 -8.53
C LEU A 199 -4.12 -14.59 -9.94
N THR A 200 -4.74 -15.57 -10.59
CA THR A 200 -5.36 -15.37 -11.90
C THR A 200 -6.55 -14.45 -11.76
N TYR A 201 -6.37 -13.19 -12.12
CA TYR A 201 -7.44 -12.23 -12.27
C TYR A 201 -8.45 -12.77 -13.30
N LYS A 202 -9.67 -13.02 -12.84
CA LYS A 202 -10.82 -13.23 -13.72
C LYS A 202 -11.69 -11.99 -13.61
N LEU A 203 -11.67 -11.17 -14.65
CA LEU A 203 -12.53 -10.00 -14.86
C LEU A 203 -14.02 -10.27 -14.56
N ASP A 204 -14.44 -11.54 -14.65
CA ASP A 204 -15.84 -11.96 -14.60
C ASP A 204 -16.34 -12.44 -13.23
N LYS A 205 -15.65 -12.14 -12.11
CA LYS A 205 -16.22 -12.50 -10.81
C LYS A 205 -17.49 -11.67 -10.54
N PRO A 206 -18.68 -12.30 -10.36
CA PRO A 206 -19.91 -11.56 -10.15
C PRO A 206 -19.77 -10.65 -8.93
N THR A 207 -20.00 -9.35 -9.08
CA THR A 207 -19.87 -8.37 -8.01
C THR A 207 -21.19 -8.21 -7.27
N THR A 208 -21.16 -8.18 -5.93
CA THR A 208 -22.33 -7.84 -5.10
C THR A 208 -22.46 -6.34 -4.88
N THR A 209 -21.33 -5.63 -4.82
CA THR A 209 -21.30 -4.18 -4.59
C THR A 209 -20.07 -3.60 -5.28
N ARG A 210 -20.18 -2.41 -5.88
CA ARG A 210 -19.08 -1.73 -6.56
C ARG A 210 -19.18 -0.22 -6.47
N LYS A 211 -18.02 0.44 -6.51
CA LYS A 211 -17.85 1.88 -6.66
C LYS A 211 -16.79 2.15 -7.71
N VAL A 212 -17.00 3.22 -8.48
CA VAL A 212 -16.08 3.69 -9.51
C VAL A 212 -15.73 5.14 -9.21
N ILE A 213 -14.43 5.45 -9.17
CA ILE A 213 -13.92 6.79 -8.91
C ILE A 213 -12.96 7.16 -10.05
N HIS A 214 -13.21 8.31 -10.67
CA HIS A 214 -12.35 8.85 -11.72
C HIS A 214 -11.46 9.95 -11.15
N LEU A 215 -10.16 9.79 -11.31
CA LEU A 215 -9.12 10.66 -10.77
C LEU A 215 -8.23 11.21 -11.89
N ASN A 216 -7.67 12.39 -11.64
CA ASN A 216 -6.80 13.09 -12.59
C ASN A 216 -5.33 12.70 -12.42
N GLU A 217 -4.88 12.59 -11.17
CA GLU A 217 -3.46 12.58 -10.83
C GLU A 217 -3.11 11.30 -10.08
N VAL A 218 -1.92 10.76 -10.38
CA VAL A 218 -1.42 9.53 -9.75
C VAL A 218 -1.28 9.66 -8.22
N ASP A 219 -0.96 10.84 -7.70
CA ASP A 219 -0.85 11.08 -6.25
C ASP A 219 -2.20 10.85 -5.54
N ALA A 220 -3.30 11.27 -6.17
CA ALA A 220 -4.65 11.04 -5.64
C ALA A 220 -5.03 9.56 -5.71
N VAL A 221 -4.58 8.85 -6.75
CA VAL A 221 -4.75 7.40 -6.89
C VAL A 221 -3.99 6.67 -5.79
N ALA A 222 -2.72 7.03 -5.58
CA ALA A 222 -1.87 6.43 -4.56
C ALA A 222 -2.45 6.61 -3.16
N ALA A 223 -2.87 7.83 -2.80
CA ALA A 223 -3.50 8.11 -1.51
C ALA A 223 -4.78 7.28 -1.30
N LEU A 224 -5.64 7.19 -2.33
CA LEU A 224 -6.85 6.39 -2.26
C LEU A 224 -6.56 4.89 -2.10
N ILE A 225 -5.59 4.36 -2.85
CA ILE A 225 -5.18 2.96 -2.73
C ILE A 225 -4.64 2.70 -1.32
N ASP A 226 -3.77 3.57 -0.82
CA ASP A 226 -3.15 3.43 0.49
C ASP A 226 -4.19 3.39 1.63
N ASP A 227 -5.19 4.27 1.58
CA ASP A 227 -6.34 4.27 2.50
C ASP A 227 -7.14 2.95 2.45
N LEU A 228 -7.38 2.42 1.24
CA LEU A 228 -8.12 1.16 1.05
C LEU A 228 -7.31 -0.08 1.48
N LEU A 229 -5.99 -0.04 1.34
CA LEU A 229 -5.10 -1.13 1.69
C LEU A 229 -4.85 -1.21 3.21
N THR A 230 -5.02 -0.10 3.93
CA THR A 230 -4.79 0.00 5.38
C THR A 230 -6.08 0.00 6.21
N GLY A 231 -7.23 0.40 5.64
CA GLY A 231 -8.51 0.49 6.34
C GLY A 231 -9.70 -0.09 5.57
N LEU A 232 -10.63 -0.74 6.28
CA LEU A 232 -11.89 -1.24 5.70
C LEU A 232 -13.07 -0.26 5.85
N GLU A 233 -12.97 0.68 6.80
CA GLU A 233 -14.00 1.70 7.03
C GLU A 233 -14.24 2.60 5.81
N PRO A 234 -13.22 3.04 5.05
CA PRO A 234 -13.43 3.80 3.81
C PRO A 234 -14.23 3.02 2.78
N PHE A 235 -14.01 1.71 2.67
CA PHE A 235 -14.78 0.86 1.77
C PHE A 235 -16.25 0.83 2.20
N TYR A 236 -16.56 0.44 3.44
CA TYR A 236 -17.95 0.32 3.92
C TYR A 236 -18.69 1.65 3.99
N ALA A 237 -18.02 2.76 4.35
CA ALA A 237 -18.59 4.10 4.32
C ALA A 237 -18.89 4.58 2.89
N SER A 238 -18.21 4.03 1.88
CA SER A 238 -18.36 4.41 0.48
C SER A 238 -19.42 3.64 -0.29
N VAL A 239 -19.88 2.50 0.24
CA VAL A 239 -20.92 1.64 -0.36
C VAL A 239 -22.21 1.56 0.45
N GLY A 240 -22.25 2.21 1.62
CA GLY A 240 -23.43 2.37 2.48
C GLY A 240 -24.35 3.51 2.07
#